data_AF-A0A9X2E3B5-F1
#
_entry.id   AF-A0A9X2E3B5-F1
#
_cell.length_a   1.000
_cell.length_b   1.000
_cell.length_c   1.000
_cell.angle_alpha   90.00
_cell.angle_beta   90.00
_cell.angle_gamma   90.00
#
_symmetry.space_group_name_H-M   'P 1'
#
loop_
_entity.id
_entity.type
_entity.pdbx_description
1 polymer ?
#
loop_
_entity_poly.entity_id
_entity_poly.type
_entity_poly.pdbx_seq_one_letter_code
_entity_poly.pdbx_strand_id
1 'polypeptide(L)'
;MTPGRRIPLPSAALAALLSLAGCSLPAESDDPVVEESPVGETAVWELADPSDVSPRSEQVDLLASRLECASGVTGATLPPVVSLGEEDVVIRVDASWNGASGGTCPANDLVPVTVQLGEPLGPRALSDGACLREDAAGTSSCEDSGVRLGGR
;
A
#
# COMPACT_ATOMS: atom_id res chain seq x y z
N MET A 1 -14.87 32.01 81.35
CA MET A 1 -14.54 31.53 82.71
C MET A 1 -13.91 30.15 82.59
N THR A 2 -12.76 30.00 83.24
CA THR A 2 -12.04 28.75 83.54
C THR A 2 -11.26 28.06 82.40
N PRO A 3 -9.92 27.94 82.55
CA PRO A 3 -9.02 27.20 81.68
C PRO A 3 -8.79 25.75 82.18
N GLY A 4 -8.20 24.92 81.34
CA GLY A 4 -7.65 23.59 81.71
C GLY A 4 -7.83 22.62 80.55
N ARG A 5 -6.82 21.92 80.04
CA ARG A 5 -5.74 21.26 80.77
C ARG A 5 -4.64 20.85 79.78
N ARG A 6 -3.40 20.94 80.26
CA ARG A 6 -2.15 20.58 79.57
C ARG A 6 -1.96 19.04 79.49
N ILE A 7 -0.79 18.68 78.93
CA ILE A 7 0.07 17.49 79.15
C ILE A 7 0.01 16.49 77.96
N PRO A 8 1.09 15.77 77.58
CA PRO A 8 2.36 16.19 76.96
C PRO A 8 2.70 15.34 75.70
N LEU A 9 3.80 15.67 75.00
CA LEU A 9 4.46 14.79 74.01
C LEU A 9 5.11 13.57 74.70
N PRO A 10 5.28 12.44 73.99
CA PRO A 10 6.65 12.10 73.59
C PRO A 10 6.80 11.44 72.20
N SER A 11 7.89 11.84 71.55
CA SER A 11 8.85 11.09 70.72
C SER A 11 8.50 9.69 70.22
N ALA A 12 8.57 9.50 68.89
CA ALA A 12 9.30 8.38 68.31
C ALA A 12 9.66 8.70 66.85
N ALA A 13 10.96 8.65 66.58
CA ALA A 13 11.55 8.73 65.25
C ALA A 13 11.14 7.54 64.38
N LEU A 14 10.99 7.75 63.08
CA LEU A 14 11.36 6.75 62.08
C LEU A 14 11.72 7.44 60.77
N ALA A 15 13.02 7.41 60.46
CA ALA A 15 13.55 7.81 59.17
C ALA A 15 13.12 6.77 58.12
N ALA A 16 12.38 7.20 57.10
CA ALA A 16 12.07 6.38 55.94
C ALA A 16 13.01 6.76 54.79
N LEU A 17 13.82 5.79 54.38
CA LEU A 17 14.74 5.82 53.25
C LEU A 17 13.98 6.02 51.93
N LEU A 18 14.23 7.13 51.22
CA LEU A 18 13.79 7.29 49.82
C LEU A 18 14.82 6.61 48.91
N SER A 19 14.53 5.38 48.50
CA SER A 19 15.25 4.71 47.42
C SER A 19 14.81 5.31 46.08
N LEU A 20 15.68 6.10 45.44
CA LEU A 20 15.56 6.48 44.03
C LEU A 20 15.82 5.25 43.15
N ALA A 21 14.79 4.45 42.90
CA ALA A 21 14.81 3.49 41.81
C ALA A 21 14.66 4.27 40.49
N GLY A 22 15.79 4.51 39.81
CA GLY A 22 15.80 5.00 38.44
C GLY A 22 15.25 3.93 37.51
N CYS A 23 14.01 4.10 37.05
CA CYS A 23 13.49 3.34 35.92
C CYS A 23 14.16 3.87 34.65
N SER A 24 15.21 3.20 34.16
CA SER A 24 15.61 3.33 32.77
C SER A 24 14.56 2.63 31.91
N LEU A 25 13.69 3.41 31.27
CA LEU A 25 12.88 2.92 30.17
C LEU A 25 13.79 2.82 28.93
N PRO A 26 13.84 1.67 28.23
CA PRO A 26 14.43 1.65 26.90
C PRO A 26 13.63 2.61 26.01
N ALA A 27 14.33 3.48 25.29
CA ALA A 27 13.71 4.27 24.23
C ALA A 27 13.24 3.29 23.15
N GLU A 28 11.95 3.00 23.14
CA GLU A 28 11.29 2.37 22.00
C GLU A 28 11.35 3.39 20.87
N SER A 29 12.31 3.20 19.97
CA SER A 29 12.36 3.88 18.68
C SER A 29 11.18 3.37 17.87
N ASP A 30 10.03 4.01 18.04
CA ASP A 30 8.85 3.87 17.18
C ASP A 30 9.16 4.57 15.85
N ASP A 31 10.15 4.04 15.11
CA ASP A 31 10.33 4.39 13.72
C ASP A 31 9.22 3.65 12.94
N PRO A 32 8.33 4.36 12.22
CA PRO A 32 7.33 3.69 11.42
C PRO A 32 8.04 2.83 10.38
N VAL A 33 7.76 1.53 10.40
CA VAL A 33 8.12 0.62 9.30
C VAL A 33 7.36 1.10 8.07
N VAL A 34 8.04 1.85 7.21
CA VAL A 34 7.52 2.17 5.87
C VAL A 34 7.58 0.86 5.10
N GLU A 35 6.44 0.18 4.97
CA GLU A 35 6.34 -1.00 4.11
C GLU A 35 6.55 -0.54 2.65
N GLU A 36 7.79 -0.68 2.17
CA GLU A 36 8.11 -0.38 0.78
C GLU A 36 7.26 -1.27 -0.11
N SER A 37 6.50 -0.66 -1.02
CA SER A 37 5.67 -1.42 -1.94
C SER A 37 6.56 -2.34 -2.78
N PRO A 38 6.16 -3.61 -2.99
CA PRO A 38 6.97 -4.53 -3.77
C PRO A 38 7.08 -4.00 -5.21
N VAL A 39 8.30 -3.98 -5.74
CA VAL A 39 8.59 -3.64 -7.13
C VAL A 39 9.02 -4.91 -7.83
N GLY A 40 8.31 -5.26 -8.89
CA GLY A 40 8.60 -6.44 -9.70
C GLY A 40 8.88 -6.09 -11.16
N GLU A 41 8.70 -7.11 -12.00
CA GLU A 41 8.75 -6.98 -13.44
C GLU A 41 7.50 -6.27 -13.94
N THR A 42 7.67 -5.29 -14.82
CA THR A 42 6.56 -4.46 -15.31
C THR A 42 5.47 -5.33 -15.96
N ALA A 43 4.22 -5.13 -15.55
CA ALA A 43 3.05 -5.70 -16.21
C ALA A 43 2.05 -4.59 -16.55
N VAL A 44 1.46 -4.70 -17.73
CA VAL A 44 0.34 -3.84 -18.15
C VAL A 44 -0.97 -4.57 -17.87
N TRP A 45 -2.06 -3.83 -17.74
CA TRP A 45 -3.37 -4.43 -17.50
C TRP A 45 -4.50 -3.78 -18.29
N GLU A 46 -5.56 -4.56 -18.47
CA GLU A 46 -6.87 -4.11 -18.94
C GLU A 46 -7.95 -4.44 -17.91
N LEU A 47 -9.09 -3.77 -17.99
CA LEU A 47 -10.26 -4.11 -17.16
C LEU A 47 -10.82 -5.45 -17.60
N ALA A 48 -11.11 -6.34 -16.66
CA ALA A 48 -11.72 -7.64 -16.96
C ALA A 48 -13.13 -7.47 -17.57
N ASP A 49 -13.92 -6.54 -17.04
CA ASP A 49 -15.17 -6.07 -17.63
C ASP A 49 -15.35 -4.56 -17.38
N PRO A 50 -15.15 -3.71 -18.42
CA PRO A 50 -15.33 -2.27 -18.27
C PRO A 50 -16.75 -1.83 -17.88
N SER A 51 -17.76 -2.67 -18.13
CA SER A 51 -19.17 -2.35 -17.83
C SER A 51 -19.53 -2.56 -16.36
N ASP A 52 -18.73 -3.34 -15.63
CA ASP A 52 -18.88 -3.58 -14.19
C ASP A 52 -18.20 -2.49 -13.33
N VAL A 53 -17.38 -1.63 -13.94
CA VAL A 53 -16.74 -0.51 -13.24
C VAL A 53 -17.61 0.73 -13.27
N SER A 54 -17.89 1.30 -12.09
CA SER A 54 -18.73 2.48 -11.93
C SER A 54 -18.18 3.41 -10.86
N PRO A 55 -18.71 4.64 -10.74
CA PRO A 55 -18.34 5.55 -9.65
C PRO A 55 -18.58 5.01 -8.23
N ARG A 56 -19.35 3.93 -8.07
CA ARG A 56 -19.60 3.27 -6.78
C ARG A 56 -18.67 2.10 -6.51
N SER A 57 -17.83 1.72 -7.47
CA SER A 57 -16.95 0.57 -7.35
C SER A 57 -15.85 0.87 -6.32
N GLU A 58 -15.73 0.03 -5.30
CA GLU A 58 -14.61 0.02 -4.34
C GLU A 58 -13.61 -1.10 -4.66
N GLN A 59 -13.92 -1.88 -5.70
CA GLN A 59 -13.15 -3.00 -6.22
C GLN A 59 -13.16 -2.94 -7.74
N VAL A 60 -12.05 -3.32 -8.36
CA VAL A 60 -11.95 -3.53 -9.81
C VAL A 60 -11.22 -4.84 -10.09
N ASP A 61 -11.69 -5.55 -11.12
CA ASP A 61 -11.05 -6.76 -11.62
C ASP A 61 -10.29 -6.44 -12.91
N LEU A 62 -9.03 -6.85 -12.94
CA LEU A 62 -8.08 -6.57 -14.00
C LEU A 62 -7.57 -7.87 -14.63
N LEU A 63 -7.09 -7.77 -15.86
CA LEU A 63 -6.34 -8.81 -16.56
C LEU A 63 -4.93 -8.28 -16.82
N ALA A 64 -3.95 -8.77 -16.08
CA ALA A 64 -2.57 -8.34 -16.16
C ALA A 64 -1.76 -9.24 -17.11
N SER A 65 -0.87 -8.62 -17.89
CA SER A 65 0.12 -9.30 -18.73
C SER A 65 1.50 -8.70 -18.48
N ARG A 66 2.51 -9.52 -18.22
CA ARG A 66 3.88 -9.00 -18.10
C ARG A 66 4.32 -8.41 -19.43
N LEU A 67 5.10 -7.33 -19.36
CA LEU A 67 5.54 -6.59 -20.53
C LEU A 67 6.67 -7.31 -21.27
N GLU A 68 7.61 -7.90 -20.53
CA GLU A 68 8.76 -8.59 -21.12
C GLU A 68 8.37 -9.86 -21.88
N CYS A 69 9.16 -10.20 -22.91
CA CYS A 69 8.99 -11.45 -23.62
C CYS A 69 9.29 -12.64 -22.71
N ALA A 70 8.30 -13.50 -22.53
CA ALA A 70 8.39 -14.62 -21.58
C ALA A 70 7.81 -15.91 -22.13
N SER A 71 7.89 -16.09 -23.45
CA SER A 71 7.38 -17.28 -24.14
C SER A 71 5.90 -17.58 -23.82
N GLY A 72 5.09 -16.55 -23.62
CA GLY A 72 3.66 -16.67 -23.41
C GLY A 72 3.22 -16.72 -21.96
N VAL A 73 4.10 -16.39 -20.99
CA VAL A 73 3.83 -16.58 -19.56
C VAL A 73 4.08 -15.30 -18.76
N THR A 74 3.03 -14.75 -18.17
CA THR A 74 3.04 -13.60 -17.25
C THR A 74 3.61 -13.97 -15.88
N GLY A 75 3.28 -15.16 -15.38
CA GLY A 75 3.70 -15.61 -14.05
C GLY A 75 2.83 -15.05 -12.92
N ALA A 76 3.28 -15.20 -11.68
CA ALA A 76 2.56 -14.72 -10.51
C ALA A 76 2.64 -13.19 -10.41
N THR A 77 1.55 -12.52 -10.07
CA THR A 77 1.54 -11.07 -9.82
C THR A 77 1.93 -10.76 -8.37
N LEU A 78 2.54 -9.60 -8.17
CA LEU A 78 2.74 -9.00 -6.86
C LEU A 78 1.46 -8.27 -6.41
N PRO A 79 1.31 -7.98 -5.10
CA PRO A 79 0.22 -7.15 -4.62
C PRO A 79 0.15 -5.81 -5.39
N PRO A 80 -1.04 -5.43 -5.89
CA PRO A 80 -1.22 -4.17 -6.62
C PRO A 80 -0.92 -2.96 -5.74
N VAL A 81 -0.40 -1.91 -6.35
CA VAL A 81 -0.17 -0.62 -5.70
C VAL A 81 -1.16 0.39 -6.25
N VAL A 82 -1.98 0.92 -5.35
CA VAL A 82 -3.04 1.87 -5.69
C VAL A 82 -2.64 3.26 -5.20
N SER A 83 -2.69 4.23 -6.10
CA SER A 83 -2.52 5.66 -5.78
C SER A 83 -3.82 6.38 -6.10
N LEU A 84 -4.48 6.85 -5.05
CA LEU A 84 -5.74 7.59 -5.14
C LEU A 84 -5.43 9.08 -5.32
N GLY A 85 -5.81 9.63 -6.46
CA GLY A 85 -5.79 11.06 -6.76
C GLY A 85 -7.19 11.69 -6.66
N GLU A 86 -7.24 13.00 -6.87
CA GLU A 86 -8.51 13.76 -6.92
C GLU A 86 -9.24 13.54 -8.25
N GLU A 87 -8.50 13.39 -9.35
CA GLU A 87 -9.03 13.26 -10.71
C GLU A 87 -8.81 11.86 -11.32
N ASP A 88 -7.86 11.11 -10.78
CA ASP A 88 -7.47 9.79 -11.27
C ASP A 88 -7.19 8.80 -10.13
N VAL A 89 -7.33 7.52 -10.44
CA VAL A 89 -6.86 6.41 -9.63
C VAL A 89 -5.87 5.62 -10.48
N VAL A 90 -4.62 5.58 -10.03
CA VAL A 90 -3.54 4.88 -10.71
C VAL A 90 -3.33 3.53 -10.03
N ILE A 91 -3.43 2.45 -10.81
CA ILE A 91 -3.15 1.10 -10.33
C ILE A 91 -1.92 0.57 -11.04
N ARG A 92 -0.90 0.18 -10.27
CA ARG A 92 0.25 -0.56 -10.77
C ARG A 92 0.13 -2.04 -10.38
N VAL A 93 0.31 -2.92 -11.35
CA VAL A 93 0.48 -4.35 -11.15
C VAL A 93 1.85 -4.73 -11.69
N ASP A 94 2.64 -5.42 -10.87
CA ASP A 94 3.93 -5.95 -11.29
C ASP A 94 3.85 -7.50 -11.26
N ALA A 95 4.58 -8.16 -12.14
CA ALA A 95 4.81 -9.59 -12.10
C ALA A 95 6.01 -9.93 -11.22
N SER A 96 5.94 -11.04 -10.50
CA SER A 96 7.09 -11.64 -9.83
C SER A 96 8.09 -12.13 -10.89
N TRP A 97 9.38 -11.99 -10.60
CA TRP A 97 10.41 -12.61 -11.40
C TRP A 97 10.17 -14.12 -11.50
N ASN A 98 10.07 -14.64 -12.73
CA ASN A 98 9.80 -16.05 -13.00
C ASN A 98 11.02 -16.83 -13.53
N GLY A 99 12.20 -16.20 -13.53
CA GLY A 99 13.43 -16.81 -14.05
C GLY A 99 13.58 -16.75 -15.58
N ALA A 100 12.61 -16.20 -16.31
CA ALA A 100 12.69 -16.09 -17.76
C ALA A 100 13.56 -14.90 -18.16
N SER A 101 14.73 -15.15 -18.74
CA SER A 101 15.51 -14.14 -19.46
C SER A 101 15.61 -14.54 -20.94
N GLY A 102 15.19 -13.64 -21.83
CA GLY A 102 15.26 -13.87 -23.28
C GLY A 102 14.37 -15.05 -23.72
N GLY A 103 13.15 -14.75 -24.17
CA GLY A 103 12.24 -15.72 -24.76
C GLY A 103 11.97 -15.44 -26.23
N THR A 104 11.21 -16.34 -26.86
CA THR A 104 10.39 -15.91 -28.00
C THR A 104 9.39 -14.85 -27.50
N CYS A 105 8.93 -13.97 -28.38
CA CYS A 105 7.99 -12.90 -28.03
C CYS A 105 6.57 -13.17 -28.57
N PRO A 106 5.91 -14.30 -28.24
CA PRO A 106 4.45 -14.32 -28.32
C PRO A 106 3.87 -13.42 -27.23
N ALA A 107 2.60 -13.03 -27.38
CA ALA A 107 1.87 -12.37 -26.30
C ALA A 107 1.81 -13.28 -25.06
N ASN A 108 1.99 -12.70 -23.87
CA ASN A 108 1.86 -13.43 -22.61
C ASN A 108 0.39 -13.67 -22.27
N ASP A 109 0.13 -14.68 -21.44
CA ASP A 109 -1.21 -14.96 -20.92
C ASP A 109 -1.71 -13.83 -19.99
N LEU A 110 -3.04 -13.74 -19.88
CA LEU A 110 -3.70 -12.79 -19.00
C LEU A 110 -3.97 -13.42 -17.64
N VAL A 111 -3.47 -12.78 -16.58
CA VAL A 111 -3.63 -13.23 -15.20
C VAL A 111 -4.66 -12.33 -14.51
N PRO A 112 -5.74 -12.88 -13.94
CA PRO A 112 -6.75 -12.09 -13.24
C PRO A 112 -6.18 -11.52 -11.93
N VAL A 113 -6.49 -10.24 -11.67
CA VAL A 113 -6.09 -9.52 -10.47
C VAL A 113 -7.27 -8.72 -9.94
N THR A 114 -7.67 -8.99 -8.71
CA THR A 114 -8.70 -8.21 -8.00
C THR A 114 -8.04 -7.14 -7.16
N VAL A 115 -8.44 -5.88 -7.33
CA VAL A 115 -7.86 -4.72 -6.65
C VAL A 115 -8.90 -4.05 -5.78
N GLN A 116 -8.57 -3.90 -4.49
CA GLN A 116 -9.36 -3.08 -3.56
C GLN A 116 -8.88 -1.63 -3.63
N LEU A 117 -9.80 -0.70 -3.89
CA LEU A 117 -9.50 0.73 -3.95
C LEU A 117 -9.49 1.38 -2.55
N GLY A 118 -10.21 0.79 -1.59
CA GLY A 118 -10.36 1.31 -0.22
C GLY A 118 -11.41 2.41 -0.07
N GLU A 119 -11.81 3.05 -1.17
CA GLU A 119 -12.93 3.99 -1.27
C GLU A 119 -13.58 3.91 -2.67
N PRO A 120 -14.80 4.44 -2.85
CA PRO A 120 -15.45 4.42 -4.15
C PRO A 120 -14.65 5.17 -5.22
N LEU A 121 -14.58 4.63 -6.43
CA LEU A 121 -13.89 5.24 -7.57
C LEU A 121 -14.36 6.68 -7.83
N GLY A 122 -15.64 6.99 -7.64
CA GLY A 122 -16.18 8.32 -7.89
C GLY A 122 -16.08 8.71 -9.37
N PRO A 123 -15.95 10.01 -9.69
CA PRO A 123 -15.87 10.49 -11.06
C PRO A 123 -14.46 10.35 -11.68
N ARG A 124 -13.53 9.69 -10.97
CA ARG A 124 -12.12 9.65 -11.34
C ARG A 124 -11.86 8.75 -12.54
N ALA A 125 -10.82 9.09 -13.29
CA ALA A 125 -10.27 8.19 -14.30
C ALA A 125 -9.57 6.99 -13.63
N LEU A 126 -9.39 5.92 -14.39
CA LEU A 126 -8.65 4.72 -13.99
C LEU A 126 -7.52 4.50 -14.98
N SER A 127 -6.29 4.49 -14.47
CA SER A 127 -5.08 4.51 -15.29
C SER A 127 -4.09 3.43 -14.88
N ASP A 128 -3.47 2.81 -15.89
CA ASP A 128 -2.42 1.81 -15.73
C ASP A 128 -1.09 2.48 -15.33
N GLY A 129 -0.67 2.27 -14.08
CA GLY A 129 0.55 2.83 -13.52
C GLY A 129 1.83 2.33 -14.18
N ALA A 130 1.81 1.19 -14.88
CA ALA A 130 2.95 0.74 -15.67
C ALA A 130 3.27 1.75 -16.78
N CYS A 131 2.25 2.38 -17.37
CA CYS A 131 2.40 3.34 -18.46
C CYS A 131 3.06 4.67 -18.06
N LEU A 132 3.31 4.87 -16.76
CA LEU A 132 4.13 5.97 -16.25
C LEU A 132 5.62 5.62 -16.16
N ARG A 133 5.98 4.35 -16.38
CA ARG A 133 7.36 3.87 -16.37
C ARG A 133 7.96 3.92 -17.77
N GLU A 134 9.27 4.19 -17.84
CA GLU A 134 9.99 4.39 -19.10
C GLU A 134 9.94 3.17 -20.03
N ASP A 135 9.90 1.96 -19.46
CA ASP A 135 9.88 0.70 -20.20
C ASP A 135 8.54 0.41 -20.88
N ALA A 136 7.41 0.90 -20.32
CA ALA A 136 6.08 0.68 -20.89
C ALA A 136 5.50 1.88 -21.65
N ALA A 137 5.85 3.11 -21.27
CA ALA A 137 5.19 4.34 -21.76
C ALA A 137 5.15 4.49 -23.29
N GLY A 138 6.14 3.93 -24.01
CA GLY A 138 6.22 3.99 -25.48
C GLY A 138 5.54 2.82 -26.21
N THR A 139 4.91 1.89 -25.49
CA THR A 139 4.30 0.69 -26.07
C THR A 139 2.85 0.92 -26.47
N SER A 140 2.35 0.12 -27.41
CA SER A 140 0.94 0.19 -27.85
C SER A 140 -0.05 -0.08 -26.72
N SER A 141 0.36 -0.81 -25.67
CA SER A 141 -0.47 -1.02 -24.50
C SER A 141 -0.69 0.27 -23.69
N CYS A 142 0.13 1.29 -23.89
CA CYS A 142 0.12 2.55 -23.14
C CYS A 142 -0.36 3.75 -23.96
N GLU A 143 -1.20 3.51 -24.96
CA GLU A 143 -1.98 4.56 -25.61
C GLU A 143 -2.77 5.39 -24.57
N ASP A 144 -2.97 6.68 -24.87
CA ASP A 144 -3.63 7.64 -23.97
C ASP A 144 -3.04 7.66 -22.55
N SER A 145 -1.71 7.46 -22.44
CA SER A 145 -0.98 7.39 -21.17
C SER A 145 -1.49 6.30 -20.22
N GLY A 146 -2.09 5.24 -20.76
CA GLY A 146 -2.62 4.11 -19.98
C GLY A 146 -3.99 4.36 -19.34
N VAL A 147 -4.73 5.39 -19.75
CA VAL A 147 -6.12 5.59 -19.27
C VAL A 147 -7.01 4.46 -19.82
N ARG A 148 -7.61 3.69 -18.92
CA ARG A 148 -8.51 2.56 -19.25
C ARG A 148 -9.98 2.89 -19.10
N LEU A 149 -10.28 3.85 -18.22
CA LEU A 149 -11.61 4.41 -18.05
C LEU A 149 -11.46 5.90 -17.76
N GLY A 150 -12.02 6.75 -18.62
CA GLY A 150 -12.04 8.19 -18.37
C GLY A 150 -12.99 8.58 -17.25
N GLY A 151 -12.69 9.69 -16.57
CA GLY A 151 -13.57 10.25 -15.53
C GLY A 151 -14.93 10.69 -16.09
N ARG A 152 -16.00 10.57 -15.28
CA ARG A 152 -17.39 10.81 -15.68
C ARG A 152 -18.22 11.47 -14.58
#